data_AF-A0A849PZZ4-F1
#
_entry.id   AF-A0A849PZZ4-F1
#
_cell.length_a   1.000
_cell.length_b   1.000
_cell.length_c   1.000
_cell.angle_alpha   90.00
_cell.angle_beta   90.00
_cell.angle_gamma   90.00
#
_symmetry.space_group_name_H-M   'P 1'
#
loop_
_entity.id
_entity.type
_entity.pdbx_description
1 polymer ?
#
loop_
_entity_poly.entity_id
_entity_poly.type
_entity_poly.pdbx_seq_one_letter_code
_entity_poly.pdbx_strand_id
1 'polypeptide(L)'
;MKYIVDPNKITSGGPPMDGIPSIDEPEYVTVDEADKWIQDNELVLALIYNDTKRVYPLQVMVWHEIVNDHINGEPILITYCPLCGSGIAYERTINGEEIEFGTSGKLYNSNLVMYDRKTNSYWTQIGGQAIVGELTGMELKA
;
A
#
# COMPACT_ATOMS: atom_id res chain seq x y z
N MET A 1 10.28 -12.08 19.13
CA MET A 1 9.79 -11.22 18.03
C MET A 1 10.82 -10.14 17.79
N LYS A 2 11.36 -9.99 16.57
CA LYS A 2 12.27 -8.89 16.23
C LYS A 2 11.45 -7.62 16.03
N TYR A 3 11.99 -6.47 16.44
CA TYR A 3 11.39 -5.16 16.22
C TYR A 3 12.45 -4.05 16.27
N ILE A 4 12.22 -2.97 15.51
CA ILE A 4 12.95 -1.69 15.63
C ILE A 4 12.04 -0.56 16.16
N VAL A 5 10.72 -0.76 16.11
CA VAL A 5 9.72 0.05 16.80
C VAL A 5 9.08 -0.80 17.89
N ASP A 6 9.02 -0.29 19.12
CA ASP A 6 8.31 -0.96 20.22
C ASP A 6 6.85 -1.22 19.81
N PRO A 7 6.37 -2.49 19.79
CA PRO A 7 5.01 -2.83 19.42
C PRO A 7 3.93 -2.10 20.23
N ASN A 8 4.23 -1.63 21.46
CA ASN A 8 3.29 -0.83 22.26
C ASN A 8 3.02 0.56 21.67
N LYS A 9 3.87 1.04 20.76
CA LYS A 9 3.66 2.30 20.01
C LYS A 9 2.80 2.10 18.76
N ILE A 10 2.49 0.84 18.41
CA ILE A 10 1.63 0.50 17.28
C ILE A 10 0.22 0.28 17.81
N THR A 11 -0.70 1.16 17.46
CA THR A 11 -2.06 1.18 18.01
C THR A 11 -3.07 0.61 17.01
N SER A 12 -4.24 0.20 17.50
CA SER A 12 -5.35 -0.16 16.62
C SER A 12 -5.93 1.08 15.94
N GLY A 13 -6.18 0.98 14.64
CA GLY A 13 -6.96 1.97 13.88
C GLY A 13 -8.47 1.75 13.97
N GLY A 14 -8.92 0.63 14.55
CA GLY A 14 -10.33 0.26 14.65
C GLY A 14 -10.67 -0.99 13.81
N PRO A 15 -10.43 -0.98 12.49
CA PRO A 15 -10.61 -2.16 11.66
C PRO A 15 -9.72 -3.33 12.11
N PRO A 16 -10.18 -4.59 11.97
CA PRO A 16 -9.31 -5.74 12.09
C PRO A 16 -8.29 -5.79 10.94
N MET A 17 -7.33 -6.71 11.01
CA MET A 17 -6.48 -7.07 9.87
C MET A 17 -7.35 -7.44 8.67
N ASP A 18 -7.05 -6.87 7.51
CA ASP A 18 -7.84 -6.93 6.27
C ASP A 18 -9.31 -6.47 6.41
N GLY A 19 -9.64 -5.73 7.48
CA GLY A 19 -10.93 -5.08 7.62
C GLY A 19 -11.16 -3.98 6.58
N ILE A 20 -10.08 -3.52 5.95
CA ILE A 20 -10.05 -2.67 4.75
C ILE A 20 -9.41 -3.52 3.65
N PRO A 21 -10.18 -4.06 2.70
CA PRO A 21 -9.67 -5.04 1.75
C PRO A 21 -8.74 -4.39 0.71
N SER A 22 -7.54 -4.93 0.54
CA SER A 22 -6.66 -4.54 -0.56
C SER A 22 -7.23 -4.97 -1.92
N ILE A 23 -6.79 -4.31 -2.98
CA ILE A 23 -6.98 -4.79 -4.36
C ILE A 23 -5.76 -5.61 -4.74
N ASP A 24 -5.95 -6.91 -4.98
CA ASP A 24 -4.85 -7.82 -5.30
C ASP A 24 -4.80 -8.19 -6.80
N GLU A 25 -5.89 -7.91 -7.53
CA GLU A 25 -6.02 -8.10 -8.97
C GLU A 25 -6.69 -6.85 -9.56
N PRO A 26 -5.96 -5.73 -9.77
CA PRO A 26 -6.57 -4.49 -10.24
C PRO A 26 -7.03 -4.60 -11.69
N GLU A 27 -8.27 -4.16 -11.93
CA GLU A 27 -8.81 -3.98 -13.28
C GLU A 27 -8.67 -2.52 -13.72
N TYR A 28 -8.37 -2.32 -15.01
CA TYR A 28 -8.16 -1.00 -15.58
C TYR A 28 -9.19 -0.68 -16.65
N VAL A 29 -9.65 0.57 -16.63
CA VAL A 29 -10.45 1.17 -17.70
C VAL A 29 -9.62 2.21 -18.45
N THR A 30 -10.09 2.57 -19.64
CA THR A 30 -9.49 3.67 -20.43
C THR A 30 -9.77 5.03 -19.78
N VAL A 31 -9.02 6.07 -20.18
CA VAL A 31 -9.28 7.45 -19.73
C VAL A 31 -10.71 7.89 -20.07
N ASP A 32 -11.16 7.65 -21.31
CA ASP A 32 -12.53 8.00 -21.75
C ASP A 32 -13.64 7.30 -20.93
N GLU A 33 -13.36 6.12 -20.38
CA GLU A 33 -14.28 5.42 -19.48
C GLU A 33 -14.21 5.96 -18.06
N ALA A 34 -13.00 6.31 -17.59
CA ALA A 34 -12.77 6.92 -16.29
C ALA A 34 -13.42 8.31 -16.18
N ASP A 35 -13.34 9.12 -17.24
CA ASP A 35 -13.92 10.48 -17.32
C ASP A 35 -15.46 10.50 -17.13
N LYS A 36 -16.12 9.33 -17.21
CA LYS A 36 -17.56 9.21 -16.95
C LYS A 36 -17.91 9.23 -15.46
N TRP A 37 -16.95 8.94 -14.58
CA TRP A 37 -17.18 8.78 -13.14
C TRP A 37 -16.14 9.45 -12.24
N ILE A 38 -15.00 9.89 -12.77
CA ILE A 38 -14.04 10.76 -12.08
C ILE A 38 -14.35 12.20 -12.47
N GLN A 39 -14.60 13.08 -11.49
CA GLN A 39 -14.81 14.51 -11.76
C GLN A 39 -13.47 15.25 -11.95
N ASP A 40 -13.47 16.35 -12.72
CA ASP A 40 -12.29 17.18 -13.01
C ASP A 40 -11.54 17.70 -11.78
N ASN A 41 -12.22 17.81 -10.63
CA ASN A 41 -11.66 18.32 -9.38
C ASN A 41 -11.34 17.21 -8.35
N GLU A 42 -11.38 15.94 -8.75
CA GLU A 42 -11.01 14.84 -7.88
C GLU A 42 -9.51 14.63 -7.79
N LEU A 43 -9.07 14.19 -6.61
CA LEU A 43 -7.68 13.82 -6.38
C LEU A 43 -7.43 12.37 -6.79
N VAL A 44 -6.26 12.14 -7.37
CA VAL A 44 -5.81 10.83 -7.81
C VAL A 44 -4.34 10.63 -7.44
N LEU A 45 -3.92 9.38 -7.28
CA LEU A 45 -2.50 9.04 -7.32
C LEU A 45 -2.13 8.75 -8.78
N ALA A 46 -1.14 9.47 -9.31
CA ALA A 46 -0.59 9.21 -10.63
C ALA A 46 0.78 8.55 -10.50
N LEU A 47 0.97 7.42 -11.16
CA LEU A 47 2.21 6.68 -11.21
C LEU A 47 2.74 6.65 -12.64
N ILE A 48 4.03 6.94 -12.79
CA ILE A 48 4.77 6.73 -14.04
C ILE A 48 5.91 5.77 -13.71
N TYR A 49 5.85 4.57 -14.28
CA TYR A 49 6.83 3.51 -14.05
C TYR A 49 7.16 2.81 -15.37
N ASN A 50 8.43 2.83 -15.78
CA ASN A 50 8.92 2.25 -17.04
C ASN A 50 8.02 2.60 -18.24
N ASP A 51 7.76 3.90 -18.45
CA ASP A 51 6.87 4.49 -19.46
C ASP A 51 5.37 4.15 -19.35
N THR A 52 4.99 3.22 -18.48
CA THR A 52 3.59 2.96 -18.16
C THR A 52 3.06 4.00 -17.19
N LYS A 53 1.90 4.54 -17.52
CA LYS A 53 1.19 5.53 -16.71
C LYS A 53 -0.05 4.87 -16.11
N ARG A 54 -0.20 4.96 -14.80
CA ARG A 54 -1.37 4.48 -14.07
C ARG A 54 -1.94 5.61 -13.22
N VAL A 55 -3.26 5.58 -13.06
CA VAL A 55 -4.00 6.51 -12.20
C VAL A 55 -4.83 5.67 -11.25
N TYR A 56 -4.70 5.94 -9.96
CA TYR A 56 -5.46 5.30 -8.89
C TYR A 56 -6.29 6.39 -8.19
N PRO A 57 -7.60 6.48 -8.46
CA PRO A 57 -8.43 7.55 -7.92
C PRO A 57 -8.55 7.47 -6.40
N LEU A 58 -8.51 8.61 -5.69
CA LEU A 58 -8.61 8.57 -4.23
C LEU A 58 -9.95 8.03 -3.75
N GLN A 59 -11.04 8.20 -4.51
CA GLN A 59 -12.33 7.58 -4.19
C GLN A 59 -12.26 6.04 -4.10
N VAL A 60 -11.35 5.40 -4.84
CA VAL A 60 -11.07 3.97 -4.75
C VAL A 60 -10.05 3.71 -3.64
N MET A 61 -8.94 4.45 -3.63
CA MET A 61 -7.85 4.25 -2.67
C MET A 61 -8.25 4.50 -1.21
N VAL A 62 -9.23 5.36 -0.94
CA VAL A 62 -9.77 5.57 0.41
C VAL A 62 -10.47 4.32 0.95
N TRP A 63 -11.09 3.51 0.07
CA TRP A 63 -11.78 2.29 0.48
C TRP A 63 -10.86 1.08 0.60
N HIS A 64 -9.76 1.07 -0.15
CA HIS A 64 -8.88 -0.09 -0.26
C HIS A 64 -7.49 0.07 0.38
N GLU A 65 -6.98 1.29 0.43
CA GLU A 65 -5.67 1.71 0.99
C GLU A 65 -4.41 1.05 0.37
N ILE A 66 -4.52 -0.14 -0.22
CA ILE A 66 -3.44 -0.94 -0.80
C ILE A 66 -3.90 -1.55 -2.13
N VAL A 67 -3.04 -1.49 -3.13
CA VAL A 67 -3.14 -2.23 -4.38
C VAL A 67 -1.85 -3.02 -4.60
N ASN A 68 -1.95 -4.33 -4.72
CA ASN A 68 -0.87 -5.21 -5.18
C ASN A 68 -1.00 -5.34 -6.71
N ASP A 69 -0.27 -4.51 -7.44
CA ASP A 69 -0.34 -4.41 -8.90
C ASP A 69 0.82 -5.15 -9.58
N HIS A 70 0.68 -5.35 -10.89
CA HIS A 70 1.74 -5.80 -11.80
C HIS A 70 1.82 -4.85 -12.99
N ILE A 71 2.91 -4.09 -13.08
CA ILE A 71 3.13 -3.14 -14.17
C ILE A 71 4.22 -3.71 -15.08
N ASN A 72 3.85 -4.09 -16.31
CA ASN A 72 4.72 -4.80 -17.25
C ASN A 72 5.34 -6.10 -16.67
N GLY A 73 4.61 -6.75 -15.74
CA GLY A 73 5.07 -7.97 -15.06
C GLY A 73 5.88 -7.71 -13.78
N GLU A 74 6.27 -6.46 -13.49
CA GLU A 74 6.95 -6.12 -12.25
C GLU A 74 5.92 -5.94 -11.12
N PRO A 75 6.12 -6.58 -9.96
CA PRO A 75 5.19 -6.44 -8.84
C PRO A 75 5.38 -5.10 -8.15
N ILE A 76 4.34 -4.28 -8.18
CA ILE A 76 4.33 -2.93 -7.61
C ILE A 76 3.26 -2.86 -6.52
N LEU A 77 3.64 -2.32 -5.35
CA LEU A 77 2.73 -1.97 -4.27
C LEU A 77 2.36 -0.50 -4.44
N ILE A 78 1.08 -0.19 -4.45
CA ILE A 78 0.57 1.18 -4.34
C ILE A 78 -0.17 1.27 -3.02
N THR A 79 0.13 2.29 -2.22
CA THR A 79 -0.50 2.44 -0.91
C THR A 79 -0.85 3.89 -0.61
N TYR A 80 -2.01 4.08 0.00
CA TYR A 80 -2.56 5.37 0.41
C TYR A 80 -3.02 5.30 1.86
N CYS A 81 -2.63 6.29 2.66
CA CYS A 81 -3.16 6.46 4.02
C CYS A 81 -4.18 7.62 4.04
N PRO A 82 -5.48 7.34 4.18
CA PRO A 82 -6.52 8.36 4.19
C PRO A 82 -6.40 9.35 5.35
N LEU A 83 -5.86 8.91 6.49
CA LEU A 83 -5.66 9.76 7.66
C LEU A 83 -4.53 10.78 7.48
N CYS A 84 -3.52 10.44 6.67
CA CYS A 84 -2.35 11.29 6.44
C CYS A 84 -2.41 12.05 5.10
N GLY A 85 -3.25 11.61 4.16
CA GLY A 85 -3.23 12.10 2.78
C GLY A 85 -1.96 11.73 2.02
N SER A 86 -1.27 10.66 2.43
CA SER A 86 0.01 10.22 1.84
C SER A 86 -0.16 9.03 0.92
N GLY A 87 0.30 9.16 -0.33
CA GLY A 87 0.37 8.06 -1.31
C GLY A 87 1.81 7.79 -1.74
N ILE A 88 2.18 6.53 -1.88
CA ILE A 88 3.51 6.11 -2.35
C ILE A 88 3.41 4.74 -3.02
N ALA A 89 4.35 4.46 -3.92
CA ALA A 89 4.48 3.16 -4.57
C ALA A 89 5.85 2.55 -4.28
N TYR A 90 5.94 1.23 -4.32
CA TYR A 90 7.19 0.49 -4.13
C TYR A 90 7.26 -0.74 -5.05
N GLU A 91 8.46 -1.15 -5.41
CA GLU A 91 8.72 -2.54 -5.83
C GLU A 91 8.47 -3.47 -4.62
N ARG A 92 7.64 -4.50 -4.80
CA ARG A 92 7.28 -5.46 -3.73
C ARG A 92 7.96 -6.82 -3.89
N THR A 93 9.15 -6.83 -4.48
CA THR A 93 10.05 -7.98 -4.50
C THR A 93 11.06 -7.88 -3.34
N ILE A 94 11.00 -8.84 -2.41
CA ILE A 94 11.92 -8.92 -1.27
C ILE A 94 12.68 -10.24 -1.38
N ASN A 95 14.02 -10.18 -1.37
CA ASN A 95 14.90 -11.35 -1.52
C ASN A 95 14.60 -12.20 -2.78
N GLY A 96 14.18 -11.56 -3.86
CA GLY A 96 13.87 -12.24 -5.13
C GLY A 96 12.48 -12.89 -5.17
N GLU A 97 11.65 -12.67 -4.16
CA GLU A 97 10.28 -13.20 -4.11
C GLU A 97 9.28 -12.05 -4.12
N GLU A 98 8.20 -12.24 -4.89
CA GLU A 98 7.05 -11.35 -4.85
C GLU A 98 6.33 -11.47 -3.50
N ILE A 99 6.03 -10.32 -2.90
CA ILE A 99 5.32 -10.23 -1.63
C ILE A 99 4.00 -9.49 -1.84
N GLU A 100 2.93 -10.05 -1.30
CA GLU A 100 1.62 -9.39 -1.19
C GLU A 100 1.49 -8.68 0.16
N PHE A 101 0.93 -7.48 0.12
CA PHE A 101 0.67 -6.66 1.29
C PHE A 101 -0.82 -6.54 1.56
N GLY A 102 -1.19 -6.49 2.83
CA GLY A 102 -2.54 -6.21 3.30
C GLY A 102 -2.58 -5.10 4.34
N THR A 103 -3.78 -4.67 4.70
CA THR A 103 -3.98 -3.65 5.73
C THR A 103 -3.93 -4.31 7.10
N SER A 104 -3.06 -3.84 8.00
CA SER A 104 -2.92 -4.50 9.30
C SER A 104 -4.02 -4.08 10.31
N GLY A 105 -4.82 -3.07 9.97
CA GLY A 105 -5.74 -2.39 10.90
C GLY A 105 -5.01 -1.61 12.00
N LYS A 106 -3.72 -1.32 11.84
CA LYS A 106 -2.89 -0.66 12.86
C LYS A 106 -2.30 0.65 12.34
N LEU A 107 -1.90 1.49 13.29
CA LEU A 107 -1.30 2.78 13.06
C LEU A 107 0.02 2.91 13.82
N TYR A 108 0.97 3.62 13.22
CA TYR A 108 2.18 4.09 13.87
C TYR A 108 2.37 5.57 13.53
N ASN A 109 2.46 6.42 14.55
CA ASN A 109 2.43 7.89 14.38
C ASN A 109 1.24 8.37 13.50
N SER A 110 0.08 7.76 13.70
CA SER A 110 -1.16 8.01 12.94
C SER A 110 -1.10 7.65 11.45
N ASN A 111 0.00 7.08 10.96
CA ASN A 111 0.13 6.57 9.62
C ASN A 111 -0.17 5.07 9.56
N LEU A 112 -0.72 4.64 8.43
CA LEU A 112 -1.07 3.26 8.16
C LEU A 112 0.15 2.34 8.36
N VAL A 113 -0.08 1.22 9.03
CA VAL A 113 0.86 0.10 9.10
C VAL A 113 0.34 -0.99 8.16
N MET A 114 1.17 -1.33 7.17
CA MET A 114 0.92 -2.45 6.27
C MET A 114 1.41 -3.73 6.92
N TYR A 115 0.95 -4.88 6.45
CA TYR A 115 1.61 -6.14 6.76
C TYR A 115 1.86 -6.94 5.50
N ASP A 116 2.93 -7.75 5.49
CA ASP A 116 3.13 -8.72 4.42
C ASP A 116 2.46 -10.05 4.76
N ARG A 117 1.74 -10.64 3.79
CA ARG A 117 0.99 -11.89 4.00
C ARG A 117 1.89 -13.11 4.16
N LYS A 118 3.15 -13.02 3.73
CA LYS A 118 4.09 -14.13 3.75
C LYS A 118 4.61 -14.42 5.15
N THR A 119 5.02 -13.39 5.88
CA THR A 119 5.68 -13.50 7.19
C THR A 119 4.90 -12.83 8.31
N ASN A 120 3.84 -12.08 7.99
CA ASN A 120 3.09 -11.23 8.92
C ASN A 120 3.97 -10.15 9.58
N SER A 121 5.03 -9.69 8.91
CA SER A 121 5.79 -8.55 9.40
C SER A 121 5.01 -7.26 9.16
N TYR A 122 5.20 -6.27 10.03
CA TYR A 122 4.57 -4.95 9.93
C TYR A 122 5.51 -3.95 9.32
N TRP A 123 4.98 -3.14 8.41
CA TRP A 123 5.71 -2.19 7.59
C TRP A 123 5.13 -0.80 7.71
N THR A 124 6.00 0.21 7.79
CA THR A 124 5.55 1.62 7.73
C THR A 124 5.14 1.97 6.31
N GLN A 125 4.00 2.64 6.11
CA GLN A 125 3.51 2.98 4.78
C GLN A 125 4.42 3.97 4.06
N ILE A 126 4.77 5.11 4.69
CA ILE A 126 5.64 6.13 4.07
C ILE A 126 7.10 5.69 4.03
N GLY A 127 7.57 4.96 5.04
CA GLY A 127 8.98 4.59 5.15
C GLY A 127 9.34 3.31 4.39
N GLY A 128 8.35 2.49 4.02
CA GLY A 128 8.58 1.21 3.35
C GLY A 128 9.43 0.24 4.19
N GLN A 129 9.54 0.44 5.50
CA GLN A 129 10.44 -0.31 6.37
C GLN A 129 9.68 -1.29 7.25
N ALA A 130 10.15 -2.53 7.32
CA ALA A 130 9.66 -3.54 8.24
C ALA A 130 10.09 -3.20 9.67
N ILE A 131 9.13 -2.93 10.55
CA ILE A 131 9.36 -2.44 11.91
C ILE A 131 9.17 -3.51 12.99
N VAL A 132 8.39 -4.56 12.71
CA VAL A 132 8.11 -5.69 13.62
C VAL A 132 7.96 -6.96 12.78
N GLY A 133 8.46 -8.10 13.26
CA GLY A 133 8.28 -9.39 12.59
C GLY A 133 9.58 -9.95 12.00
N GLU A 134 9.46 -10.97 11.16
CA GLU A 134 10.60 -11.71 10.58
C GLU A 134 11.50 -10.81 9.74
N LEU A 135 10.88 -9.95 8.91
CA LEU A 135 11.56 -9.08 7.94
C LEU A 135 12.06 -7.76 8.55
N THR A 136 11.99 -7.59 9.88
CA THR A 136 12.40 -6.36 10.58
C THR A 136 13.76 -5.84 10.08
N GLY A 137 13.80 -4.56 9.68
CA GLY A 137 14.98 -3.87 9.17
C GLY A 137 15.14 -3.92 7.63
N MET A 138 14.30 -4.68 6.93
CA MET A 138 14.20 -4.62 5.47
C MET A 138 13.47 -3.35 5.04
N GLU A 139 13.81 -2.86 3.84
CA GLU A 139 13.24 -1.66 3.23
C GLU A 139 12.76 -1.96 1.82
N LEU A 140 11.59 -1.44 1.47
CA LEU A 140 11.04 -1.44 0.13
C LEU A 140 11.69 -0.35 -0.72
N LYS A 141 11.82 -0.60 -2.03
CA LYS A 141 12.37 0.36 -2.99
C LYS A 141 11.25 1.15 -3.65
N ALA A 142 11.27 2.47 -3.47
CA ALA A 142 10.32 3.41 -4.08
C ALA A 142 10.72 3.79 -5.52
#